data_AF-A0A3A9W947-F1
#
_entry.id   AF-A0A3A9W947-F1
#
_cell.length_a   1.000
_cell.length_b   1.000
_cell.length_c   1.000
_cell.angle_alpha   90.00
_cell.angle_beta   90.00
_cell.angle_gamma   90.00
#
_symmetry.space_group_name_H-M   'P 1'
#
loop_
_entity.id
_entity.type
_entity.pdbx_description
1 polymer ?
#
loop_
_entity_poly.entity_id
_entity_poly.type
_entity_poly.pdbx_seq_one_letter_code
_entity_poly.pdbx_strand_id
1 'polypeptide(L)'
;MKNSITYIMILFLGILTMSAQSEDVADRKEGRRQKKELRKEFNESLSEDQKAQLEYQRQLRTEHRKTLEATYTDEQLAIVRNEDLSRRGKHKTLKSTLSDDQKEMKKSHKEAMKTEKNKFESSLSEEQLKKYGEIKKKKRKKGSNSEKE
;
A
#
# COMPACT_ATOMS: atom_id res chain seq x y z
N MET A 1 55.10 -1.18 -26.51
CA MET A 1 53.75 -1.57 -26.97
C MET A 1 53.19 -2.75 -26.16
N LYS A 2 53.04 -2.63 -24.84
CA LYS A 2 52.43 -3.68 -23.99
C LYS A 2 51.40 -3.16 -22.98
N ASN A 3 51.24 -1.84 -22.88
CA ASN A 3 50.38 -1.21 -21.87
C ASN A 3 49.09 -0.61 -22.46
N SER A 4 48.87 -0.68 -23.77
CA SER A 4 47.66 -0.16 -24.43
C SER A 4 46.54 -1.20 -24.57
N ILE A 5 46.85 -2.49 -24.42
CA ILE A 5 45.87 -3.59 -24.58
C ILE A 5 45.03 -3.77 -23.30
N THR A 6 45.60 -3.48 -22.12
CA THR A 6 44.91 -3.59 -20.82
C THR A 6 43.81 -2.55 -20.62
N TYR A 7 43.95 -1.33 -21.17
CA TYR A 7 42.92 -0.29 -21.04
C TYR A 7 41.67 -0.53 -21.90
N ILE A 8 41.81 -1.27 -23.01
CA ILE A 8 40.67 -1.59 -23.89
C ILE A 8 39.77 -2.66 -23.24
N MET A 9 40.35 -3.60 -22.48
CA MET A 9 39.57 -4.63 -21.75
C MET A 9 38.78 -4.07 -20.56
N ILE A 10 39.24 -3.00 -19.92
CA ILE A 10 38.54 -2.37 -18.79
C ILE A 10 37.36 -1.49 -19.27
N LEU A 11 37.41 -0.98 -20.51
CA LEU A 11 36.33 -0.16 -21.08
C LEU A 11 35.08 -0.99 -21.47
N PHE A 12 35.23 -2.29 -21.76
CA PHE A 12 34.11 -3.16 -22.13
C PHE A 12 33.34 -3.73 -20.93
N LEU A 13 33.90 -3.76 -19.72
CA LEU A 13 33.20 -4.24 -18.52
C LEU A 13 32.20 -3.22 -17.94
N GLY A 14 32.31 -1.92 -18.29
CA GLY A 14 31.42 -0.88 -17.78
C GLY A 14 30.04 -0.79 -18.45
N ILE A 15 29.88 -1.37 -19.64
CA ILE A 15 28.66 -1.22 -20.47
C ILE A 15 27.61 -2.32 -20.18
N LEU A 16 28.02 -3.47 -19.64
CA LEU A 16 27.13 -4.62 -19.39
C LEU A 16 26.26 -4.48 -18.13
N THR A 17 26.56 -3.55 -17.21
CA THR A 17 25.80 -3.40 -15.95
C THR A 17 24.60 -2.44 -16.06
N MET A 18 24.50 -1.62 -17.11
CA MET A 18 23.37 -0.70 -17.28
C MET A 18 22.10 -1.36 -17.82
N SER A 19 22.21 -2.47 -18.55
CA SER A 19 21.05 -3.16 -19.14
C SER A 19 20.16 -3.82 -18.07
N ALA A 20 20.74 -4.33 -16.98
CA ALA A 20 19.99 -5.02 -15.92
C ALA A 20 19.05 -4.11 -15.11
N GLN A 21 19.40 -2.84 -14.91
CA GLN A 21 18.50 -1.88 -14.23
C GLN A 21 17.32 -1.46 -15.12
N SER A 22 17.48 -1.50 -16.45
CA SER A 22 16.45 -1.06 -17.40
C SER A 22 15.30 -2.09 -17.53
N GLU A 23 15.62 -3.38 -17.57
CA GLU A 23 14.63 -4.47 -17.60
C GLU A 23 13.82 -4.52 -16.29
N ASP A 24 14.48 -4.40 -15.15
CA ASP A 24 13.83 -4.35 -13.83
C ASP A 24 12.84 -3.18 -13.69
N VAL A 25 13.14 -2.03 -14.31
CA VAL A 25 12.26 -0.85 -14.29
C VAL A 25 11.09 -1.03 -15.26
N ALA A 26 11.32 -1.61 -16.44
CA ALA A 26 10.29 -1.94 -17.41
C ALA A 26 9.27 -2.93 -16.82
N ASP A 27 9.74 -4.03 -16.22
CA ASP A 27 8.90 -5.05 -15.58
C ASP A 27 8.07 -4.48 -14.42
N ARG A 28 8.66 -3.58 -13.61
CA ARG A 28 7.93 -2.89 -12.54
C ARG A 28 6.86 -1.96 -13.08
N LYS A 29 7.12 -1.27 -14.19
CA LYS A 29 6.17 -0.36 -14.83
C LYS A 29 5.02 -1.15 -15.46
N GLU A 30 5.32 -2.25 -16.12
CA GLU A 30 4.32 -3.14 -16.70
C GLU A 30 3.44 -3.77 -15.63
N GLY A 31 4.03 -4.33 -14.56
CA GLY A 31 3.24 -4.89 -13.45
C GLY A 31 2.35 -3.87 -12.74
N ARG A 32 2.72 -2.57 -12.73
CA ARG A 32 1.85 -1.49 -12.24
C ARG A 32 0.68 -1.22 -13.19
N ARG A 33 0.92 -1.25 -14.51
CA ARG A 33 -0.11 -1.06 -15.55
C ARG A 33 -1.14 -2.19 -15.50
N GLN A 34 -0.68 -3.45 -15.54
CA GLN A 34 -1.54 -4.63 -15.41
C GLN A 34 -2.41 -4.57 -14.14
N LYS A 35 -1.83 -4.17 -12.99
CA LYS A 35 -2.61 -4.01 -11.76
C LYS A 35 -3.62 -2.87 -11.82
N LYS A 36 -3.33 -1.80 -12.56
CA LYS A 36 -4.26 -0.68 -12.77
C LYS A 36 -5.42 -1.10 -13.67
N GLU A 37 -5.13 -1.83 -14.73
CA GLU A 37 -6.12 -2.40 -15.66
C GLU A 37 -7.03 -3.39 -14.95
N LEU A 38 -6.47 -4.36 -14.22
CA LEU A 38 -7.25 -5.31 -13.41
C LEU A 38 -8.19 -4.61 -12.41
N ARG A 39 -7.73 -3.52 -11.78
CA ARG A 39 -8.57 -2.71 -10.88
C ARG A 39 -9.68 -1.97 -11.62
N LYS A 40 -9.39 -1.46 -12.82
CA LYS A 40 -10.37 -0.78 -13.66
C LYS A 40 -11.45 -1.77 -14.08
N GLU A 41 -11.07 -2.91 -14.65
CA GLU A 41 -12.00 -3.97 -15.04
C GLU A 41 -12.84 -4.48 -13.87
N PHE A 42 -12.22 -4.70 -12.71
CA PHE A 42 -12.95 -5.09 -11.51
C PHE A 42 -14.01 -4.05 -11.12
N ASN A 43 -13.64 -2.77 -11.08
CA ASN A 43 -14.58 -1.70 -10.72
C ASN A 43 -15.72 -1.54 -11.76
N GLU A 44 -15.41 -1.71 -13.04
CA GLU A 44 -16.40 -1.67 -14.13
C GLU A 44 -17.37 -2.86 -14.06
N SER A 45 -16.90 -4.02 -13.59
CA SER A 45 -17.74 -5.21 -13.41
C SER A 45 -18.69 -5.16 -12.21
N LEU A 46 -18.54 -4.18 -11.30
CA LEU A 46 -19.39 -4.11 -10.10
C LEU A 46 -20.80 -3.63 -10.44
N SER A 47 -21.80 -4.20 -9.76
CA SER A 47 -23.16 -3.66 -9.75
C SER A 47 -23.23 -2.32 -9.02
N GLU A 48 -24.32 -1.57 -9.22
CA GLU A 48 -24.54 -0.32 -8.51
C GLU A 48 -24.62 -0.51 -6.99
N ASP A 49 -25.26 -1.60 -6.52
CA ASP A 49 -25.31 -1.92 -5.10
C ASP A 49 -23.92 -2.21 -4.51
N GLN A 50 -23.07 -2.95 -5.23
CA GLN A 50 -21.70 -3.23 -4.83
C GLN A 50 -20.85 -1.94 -4.79
N LYS A 51 -21.05 -1.02 -5.75
CA LYS A 51 -20.39 0.30 -5.75
C LYS A 51 -20.86 1.14 -4.58
N ALA A 52 -22.16 1.19 -4.31
CA ALA A 52 -22.73 1.89 -3.15
C ALA A 52 -22.14 1.37 -1.83
N GLN A 53 -21.94 0.05 -1.71
CA GLN A 53 -21.31 -0.56 -0.55
C GLN A 53 -19.84 -0.14 -0.38
N LEU A 54 -19.09 0.03 -1.47
CA LEU A 54 -17.72 0.57 -1.42
C LEU A 54 -17.68 2.05 -1.02
N GLU A 55 -18.63 2.85 -1.50
CA GLU A 55 -18.76 4.26 -1.07
C GLU A 55 -19.12 4.36 0.41
N TYR A 56 -20.07 3.56 0.88
CA TYR A 56 -20.42 3.49 2.31
C TYR A 56 -19.18 3.16 3.17
N GLN A 57 -18.36 2.18 2.77
CA GLN A 57 -17.11 1.88 3.46
C GLN A 57 -16.10 3.05 3.45
N ARG A 58 -16.10 3.90 2.41
CA ARG A 58 -15.25 5.11 2.37
C ARG A 58 -15.78 6.20 3.30
N GLN A 59 -17.10 6.38 3.36
CA GLN A 59 -17.75 7.28 4.30
C GLN A 59 -17.46 6.86 5.74
N LEU A 60 -17.64 5.58 6.07
CA LEU A 60 -17.35 5.03 7.40
C LEU A 60 -15.91 5.29 7.86
N ARG A 61 -14.92 5.15 6.96
CA ARG A 61 -13.51 5.51 7.25
C ARG A 61 -13.30 7.00 7.48
N THR A 62 -14.03 7.84 6.73
CA THR A 62 -13.92 9.29 6.82
C THR A 62 -14.53 9.81 8.11
N GLU A 63 -15.72 9.31 8.46
CA GLU A 63 -16.40 9.62 9.71
C GLU A 63 -15.59 9.14 10.91
N HIS A 64 -15.11 7.89 10.89
CA HIS A 64 -14.24 7.39 11.96
C HIS A 64 -13.01 8.25 12.16
N ARG A 65 -12.36 8.69 11.07
CA ARG A 65 -11.20 9.58 11.16
C ARG A 65 -11.59 10.91 11.83
N LYS A 66 -12.69 11.54 11.41
CA LYS A 66 -13.17 12.80 12.00
C LYS A 66 -13.50 12.64 13.48
N THR A 67 -14.25 11.59 13.84
CA THR A 67 -14.62 11.31 15.23
C THR A 67 -13.38 11.09 16.08
N LEU A 68 -12.42 10.30 15.60
CA LEU A 68 -11.18 10.06 16.33
C LEU A 68 -10.33 11.34 16.47
N GLU A 69 -10.17 12.12 15.40
CA GLU A 69 -9.43 13.39 15.41
C GLU A 69 -10.07 14.43 16.35
N ALA A 70 -11.40 14.44 16.48
CA ALA A 70 -12.11 15.31 17.42
C ALA A 70 -11.80 14.99 18.89
N THR A 71 -11.30 13.79 19.19
CA THR A 71 -10.89 13.39 20.54
C THR A 71 -9.41 13.66 20.82
N TYR A 72 -8.68 14.26 19.87
CA TYR A 72 -7.25 14.46 20.06
C TYR A 72 -6.94 15.52 21.10
N THR A 73 -5.99 15.19 21.97
CA THR A 73 -5.39 16.16 22.90
C THR A 73 -4.46 17.11 22.17
N ASP A 74 -4.07 18.21 22.82
CA ASP A 74 -3.11 19.16 22.25
C ASP A 74 -1.76 18.50 21.91
N GLU A 75 -1.29 17.58 22.76
CA GLU A 75 -0.08 16.78 22.49
C GLU A 75 -0.23 15.95 21.21
N GLN A 76 -1.39 15.31 21.02
CA GLN A 76 -1.68 14.52 19.83
C GLN A 76 -1.81 15.39 18.57
N LEU A 77 -2.44 16.57 18.67
CA LEU A 77 -2.52 17.54 17.60
C LEU A 77 -1.15 18.07 17.19
N ALA A 78 -0.25 18.29 18.15
CA ALA A 78 1.13 18.68 17.88
C ALA A 78 1.88 17.61 17.07
N ILE A 79 1.70 16.32 17.41
CA ILE A 79 2.28 15.20 16.63
C ILE A 79 1.74 15.19 15.19
N VAL A 80 0.44 15.45 15.01
CA VAL A 80 -0.20 15.46 13.67
C VAL A 80 0.35 16.61 12.81
N ARG A 81 0.56 17.79 13.41
CA ARG A 81 1.04 18.99 12.72
C ARG A 81 2.55 19.04 12.51
N ASN A 82 3.33 18.28 13.27
CA ASN A 82 4.79 18.26 13.19
C ASN A 82 5.32 17.96 11.77
N GLU A 83 6.05 18.88 11.13
CA GLU A 83 6.52 18.70 9.74
C GLU A 83 7.79 17.85 9.62
N ASP A 84 8.57 17.74 10.70
CA ASP A 84 9.80 16.95 10.76
C ASP A 84 9.53 15.44 10.75
N LEU A 85 8.34 15.02 11.20
CA LEU A 85 7.94 13.63 11.21
C LEU A 85 7.35 13.19 9.85
N SER A 86 7.96 12.16 9.27
CA SER A 86 7.32 11.42 8.17
C SER A 86 5.94 10.88 8.58
N ARG A 87 5.05 10.63 7.62
CA ARG A 87 3.73 10.03 7.89
C ARG A 87 3.79 8.76 8.75
N ARG A 88 4.81 7.92 8.53
CA ARG A 88 5.03 6.70 9.32
C ARG A 88 5.50 7.02 10.75
N GLY A 89 6.34 8.04 10.89
CA GLY A 89 6.78 8.59 12.18
C GLY A 89 5.58 9.09 12.98
N LYS A 90 4.79 10.02 12.43
CA LYS A 90 3.54 10.53 13.04
C LYS A 90 2.65 9.41 13.52
N HIS A 91 2.39 8.41 12.68
CA HIS A 91 1.54 7.27 13.05
C HIS A 91 2.11 6.47 14.24
N LYS A 92 3.43 6.23 14.27
CA LYS A 92 4.07 5.49 15.36
C LYS A 92 3.99 6.27 16.67
N THR A 93 4.33 7.56 16.64
CA THR A 93 4.31 8.43 17.82
C THR A 93 2.89 8.66 18.33
N LEU A 94 1.94 8.94 17.44
CA LEU A 94 0.53 9.10 17.80
C LEU A 94 -0.05 7.81 18.40
N LYS A 95 0.39 6.63 17.94
CA LYS A 95 -0.10 5.35 18.47
C LYS A 95 0.24 5.16 19.95
N SER A 96 1.41 5.62 20.40
CA SER A 96 1.82 5.50 21.81
C SER A 96 1.08 6.46 22.73
N THR A 97 0.52 7.55 22.20
CA THR A 97 -0.18 8.56 23.00
C THR A 97 -1.70 8.35 23.07
N LEU A 98 -2.25 7.30 22.46
CA LEU A 98 -3.69 7.07 22.44
C LEU A 98 -4.22 6.69 23.83
N SER A 99 -5.34 7.30 24.21
CA SER A 99 -6.12 6.90 25.39
C SER A 99 -6.81 5.54 25.17
N ASP A 100 -7.32 4.96 26.24
CA ASP A 100 -8.05 3.68 26.14
C ASP A 100 -9.35 3.81 25.37
N ASP A 101 -10.09 4.91 25.54
CA ASP A 101 -11.27 5.22 24.73
C ASP A 101 -10.93 5.31 23.23
N GLN A 102 -9.84 5.99 22.89
CA GLN A 102 -9.37 6.10 21.49
C GLN A 102 -8.93 4.75 20.92
N LYS A 103 -8.33 3.88 21.75
CA LYS A 103 -7.99 2.51 21.34
C LYS A 103 -9.25 1.69 21.08
N GLU A 104 -10.26 1.80 21.95
CA GLU A 104 -11.53 1.09 21.79
C GLU A 104 -12.30 1.59 20.55
N MET A 105 -12.35 2.89 20.31
CA MET A 105 -12.88 3.47 19.07
C MET A 105 -12.22 2.88 17.82
N LYS A 106 -10.90 2.69 17.84
CA LYS A 106 -10.16 2.06 16.72
C LYS A 106 -10.47 0.58 16.58
N LYS A 107 -10.65 -0.14 17.69
CA LYS A 107 -10.99 -1.57 17.69
C LYS A 107 -12.40 -1.79 17.14
N SER A 108 -13.38 -1.05 17.66
CA SER A 108 -14.76 -1.07 17.19
C SER A 108 -14.85 -0.77 15.69
N HIS A 109 -14.17 0.28 15.22
CA HIS A 109 -14.14 0.57 13.79
C HIS A 109 -13.47 -0.53 12.94
N LYS A 110 -12.41 -1.17 13.45
CA LYS A 110 -11.79 -2.31 12.76
C LYS A 110 -12.77 -3.47 12.62
N GLU A 111 -13.58 -3.74 13.63
CA GLU A 111 -14.62 -4.78 13.60
C GLU A 111 -15.74 -4.40 12.62
N ALA A 112 -16.24 -3.17 12.66
CA ALA A 112 -17.21 -2.66 11.69
C ALA A 112 -16.72 -2.78 10.24
N MET A 113 -15.49 -2.36 9.97
CA MET A 113 -14.87 -2.48 8.65
C MET A 113 -14.68 -3.94 8.22
N LYS A 114 -14.43 -4.87 9.16
CA LYS A 114 -14.35 -6.30 8.86
C LYS A 114 -15.72 -6.85 8.46
N THR A 115 -16.77 -6.47 9.18
CA THR A 115 -18.15 -6.85 8.86
C THR A 115 -18.56 -6.34 7.48
N GLU A 116 -18.33 -5.07 7.18
CA GLU A 116 -18.66 -4.50 5.87
C GLU A 116 -17.85 -5.09 4.73
N LYS A 117 -16.57 -5.39 4.98
CA LYS A 117 -15.74 -6.11 4.02
C LYS A 117 -16.28 -7.51 3.74
N ASN A 118 -16.70 -8.25 4.76
CA ASN A 118 -17.25 -9.60 4.58
C ASN A 118 -18.56 -9.54 3.79
N LYS A 119 -19.45 -8.60 4.11
CA LYS A 119 -20.69 -8.37 3.33
C LYS A 119 -20.38 -8.07 1.86
N PHE A 120 -19.36 -7.26 1.59
CA PHE A 120 -18.94 -6.95 0.22
C PHE A 120 -18.36 -8.19 -0.48
N GLU A 121 -17.49 -8.96 0.19
CA GLU A 121 -16.94 -10.20 -0.38
C GLU A 121 -18.03 -11.23 -0.69
N SER A 122 -19.05 -11.33 0.16
CA SER A 122 -20.21 -12.21 -0.05
C SER A 122 -21.16 -11.75 -1.15
N SER A 123 -21.14 -10.46 -1.52
CA SER A 123 -21.97 -9.95 -2.62
C SER A 123 -21.29 -10.11 -3.99
N LEU A 124 -20.02 -10.48 -4.05
CA LEU A 124 -19.29 -10.70 -5.31
C LEU A 124 -19.66 -12.02 -5.97
N SER A 125 -19.73 -12.03 -7.30
CA SER A 125 -19.71 -13.26 -8.07
C SER A 125 -18.35 -13.97 -7.95
N GLU A 126 -18.28 -15.25 -8.32
CA GLU A 126 -17.03 -16.02 -8.28
C GLU A 126 -15.91 -15.37 -9.11
N GLU A 127 -16.25 -14.85 -10.30
CA GLU A 127 -15.31 -14.15 -11.16
C GLU A 127 -14.82 -12.83 -10.54
N GLN A 128 -15.73 -12.04 -9.97
CA GLN A 128 -15.40 -10.81 -9.27
C GLN A 128 -14.53 -11.10 -8.04
N LEU A 129 -14.83 -12.15 -7.28
CA LEU A 129 -14.08 -12.57 -6.09
C LEU A 129 -12.64 -12.98 -6.45
N LYS A 130 -12.47 -13.71 -7.57
CA LYS A 130 -11.14 -14.06 -8.09
C LYS A 130 -10.32 -12.81 -8.43
N LYS A 131 -10.89 -11.88 -9.21
CA LYS A 131 -10.24 -10.60 -9.55
C LYS A 131 -9.91 -9.80 -8.28
N TYR A 132 -10.83 -9.74 -7.33
CA TYR A 132 -10.63 -9.07 -6.05
C TYR A 132 -9.47 -9.68 -5.24
N GLY A 133 -9.35 -11.01 -5.23
CA GLY A 133 -8.23 -11.72 -4.62
C GLY A 133 -6.88 -11.35 -5.25
N GLU A 134 -6.82 -11.30 -6.58
CA GLU A 134 -5.61 -10.90 -7.32
C GLU A 134 -5.21 -9.45 -7.04
N ILE A 135 -6.18 -8.54 -6.97
CA ILE A 135 -5.95 -7.14 -6.61
C ILE A 135 -5.32 -7.02 -5.21
N LYS A 136 -5.75 -7.87 -4.26
CA LYS A 136 -5.28 -7.87 -2.87
C LYS A 136 -3.93 -8.53 -2.66
N LYS A 137 -3.51 -9.45 -3.52
CA LYS A 137 -2.18 -10.06 -3.44
C LYS A 137 -1.12 -8.96 -3.43
N LYS A 138 -0.35 -8.88 -2.34
CA LYS A 138 0.85 -8.05 -2.26
C LYS A 138 1.98 -8.86 -2.91
N LYS A 139 2.66 -8.30 -3.92
CA LYS A 139 3.94 -8.88 -4.37
C LYS A 139 4.88 -8.86 -3.17
N ARG A 140 5.23 -10.03 -2.63
CA ARG A 140 6.31 -10.15 -1.64
C ARG A 140 7.58 -9.65 -2.32
N LYS A 141 8.25 -8.64 -1.75
CA LYS A 141 9.61 -8.30 -2.19
C LYS A 141 10.48 -9.53 -1.87
N LYS A 142 10.91 -10.26 -2.89
CA LYS A 142 12.02 -11.21 -2.79
C LYS A 142 13.27 -10.36 -2.63
N GLY A 143 13.83 -10.27 -1.42
CA GLY A 143 15.03 -9.47 -1.15
C GLY A 143 15.07 -8.73 0.20
N SER A 144 14.78 -9.41 1.31
CA SER A 144 15.21 -8.94 2.63
C SER A 144 15.51 -10.11 3.59
N ASN A 145 16.17 -11.14 3.07
CA ASN A 145 16.72 -12.25 3.85
C ASN A 145 17.92 -12.83 3.09
N SER A 146 19.01 -12.09 3.08
CA SER A 146 20.37 -12.59 2.81
C SER A 146 21.33 -11.57 3.43
N GLU A 147 22.32 -12.05 4.16
CA GLU A 147 23.33 -11.31 4.95
C GLU A 147 22.92 -10.94 6.38
N LYS A 148 22.74 -11.98 7.20
CA LYS A 148 23.38 -12.09 8.51
C LYS A 148 23.83 -13.53 8.69
N GLU A 149 25.00 -13.86 8.16
CA GLU A 149 25.90 -14.90 8.67
C GLU A 149 27.30 -14.29 8.73
#